data_AF-A0A9E5WIC8-F1
#
_entry.id   AF-A0A9E5WIC8-F1
#
_cell.length_a   1.000
_cell.length_b   1.000
_cell.length_c   1.000
_cell.angle_alpha   90.00
_cell.angle_beta   90.00
_cell.angle_gamma   90.00
#
_symmetry.space_group_name_H-M   'P 1'
#
loop_
_entity.id
_entity.type
_entity.pdbx_description
1 polymer ?
#
loop_
_entity_poly.entity_id
_entity_poly.type
_entity_poly.pdbx_seq_one_letter_code
_entity_poly.pdbx_strand_id
1 'polypeptide(L)'
;MSDRLKAPFNIWLARYQPPAHIRGKSEILQAEADALLKAVIRHAPSFNCESWLENTLAEFDRTATSRTWPTVREIETAAGKAHLALGPKEAARSGWRIDVAAITARRIRNHEAFAQSHLTGGVADEMLRRGLIGSSELAALRKVVAAQYTRRGYQ
;
A
#
# COMPACT_ATOMS: atom_id res chain seq x y z
N MET A 1 2.03 10.42 13.96
CA MET A 1 2.17 10.84 12.54
C MET A 1 1.58 12.22 12.31
N SER A 2 0.33 12.48 12.71
CA SER A 2 -0.34 13.79 12.58
C SER A 2 0.46 14.97 13.14
N ASP A 3 1.04 14.84 14.34
CA ASP A 3 1.73 15.96 14.99
C ASP A 3 3.02 16.40 14.28
N ARG A 4 3.70 15.48 13.58
CA ARG A 4 4.93 15.76 12.84
C ARG A 4 4.68 16.63 11.60
N LEU A 5 3.48 16.55 11.03
CA LEU A 5 3.09 17.32 9.84
C LEU A 5 2.44 18.65 10.21
N LYS A 6 1.73 18.68 11.34
CA LYS A 6 0.93 19.84 11.77
C LYS A 6 1.76 21.10 11.98
N ALA A 7 2.85 21.03 12.73
CA ALA A 7 3.65 22.22 13.03
C ALA A 7 4.31 22.84 11.79
N PRO A 8 5.03 22.06 10.94
CA PRO A 8 5.59 22.60 9.69
C PRO A 8 4.52 23.14 8.74
N PHE A 9 3.37 22.46 8.63
CA PHE A 9 2.26 22.91 7.81
C PHE A 9 1.70 24.26 8.28
N ASN A 10 1.48 24.43 9.58
CA ASN A 10 0.94 25.68 10.13
C ASN A 10 1.94 26.84 9.98
N ILE A 11 3.24 26.59 10.17
CA ILE A 11 4.30 27.59 9.93
C ILE A 11 4.28 28.03 8.46
N TRP A 12 4.14 27.09 7.54
CA TRP A 12 4.03 27.38 6.12
C TRP A 12 2.75 28.15 5.77
N LEU A 13 1.60 27.73 6.29
CA LEU A 13 0.30 28.33 6.01
C LEU A 13 0.24 29.79 6.49
N ALA A 14 0.94 30.12 7.57
CA ALA A 14 1.06 31.48 8.10
C ALA A 14 1.74 32.47 7.13
N ARG A 15 2.43 32.00 6.09
CA ARG A 15 3.01 32.84 5.02
C ARG A 15 1.96 33.37 4.04
N TYR A 16 0.74 32.84 4.09
CA TYR A 16 -0.37 33.14 3.19
C TYR A 16 -1.51 33.83 3.94
N GLN A 17 -2.23 34.69 3.21
CA GLN A 17 -3.40 35.38 3.72
C GLN A 17 -4.66 34.50 3.60
N PRO A 18 -5.52 34.47 4.62
CA PRO A 18 -6.81 33.81 4.49
C PRO A 18 -7.66 34.47 3.40
N PRO A 19 -8.55 33.70 2.72
CA PRO A 19 -9.48 34.23 1.74
C PRO A 19 -10.33 35.37 2.33
N ALA A 20 -10.55 36.42 1.54
CA ALA A 20 -11.19 37.65 2.01
C ALA A 20 -12.58 37.42 2.63
N HIS A 21 -13.35 36.47 2.09
CA HIS A 21 -14.72 36.17 2.52
C HIS A 21 -14.81 35.46 3.90
N ILE A 22 -13.71 34.88 4.40
CA ILE A 22 -13.62 34.26 5.74
C ILE A 22 -12.74 35.04 6.71
N ARG A 23 -12.13 36.14 6.27
CA ARG A 23 -11.29 36.99 7.11
C ARG A 23 -12.10 37.53 8.30
N GLY A 24 -11.55 37.41 9.50
CA GLY A 24 -12.20 37.86 10.74
C GLY A 24 -13.21 36.88 11.35
N LYS A 25 -13.49 35.74 10.70
CA LYS A 25 -14.37 34.69 11.23
C LYS A 25 -13.52 33.57 11.82
N SER A 26 -13.10 33.72 13.07
CA SER A 26 -12.13 32.83 13.75
C SER A 26 -12.48 31.34 13.67
N GLU A 27 -13.74 30.97 13.89
CA GLU A 27 -14.20 29.58 13.81
C GLU A 27 -14.06 28.99 12.41
N ILE A 28 -14.41 29.79 11.38
CA ILE A 28 -14.33 29.38 9.97
C ILE A 28 -12.87 29.31 9.52
N LEU A 29 -12.03 30.23 9.99
CA LEU A 29 -10.59 30.19 9.72
C LEU A 29 -9.95 28.90 10.25
N GLN A 30 -10.31 28.52 11.48
CA GLN A 30 -9.81 27.28 12.07
C GLN A 30 -10.32 26.05 11.30
N ALA A 31 -11.62 26.02 10.98
CA ALA A 31 -12.20 24.92 10.21
C ALA A 31 -11.55 24.76 8.83
N GLU A 32 -11.23 25.87 8.17
CA GLU A 32 -10.55 25.85 6.86
C GLU A 32 -9.11 25.36 6.99
N ALA A 33 -8.34 25.87 7.97
CA ALA A 33 -6.99 25.38 8.24
C ALA A 33 -6.97 23.87 8.57
N ASP A 34 -7.95 23.40 9.34
CA ASP A 34 -8.11 21.98 9.67
C ASP A 34 -8.47 21.15 8.43
N ALA A 35 -9.30 21.68 7.52
CA ALA A 35 -9.64 21.01 6.26
C ALA A 35 -8.41 20.84 5.36
N LEU A 36 -7.58 21.89 5.25
CA LEU A 36 -6.32 21.83 4.50
C LEU A 36 -5.33 20.83 5.13
N LEU A 37 -5.17 20.86 6.45
CA LEU A 37 -4.31 19.90 7.15
C LEU A 37 -4.80 18.46 6.97
N LYS A 38 -6.11 18.23 7.03
CA LYS A 38 -6.71 16.90 6.76
C LYS A 38 -6.41 16.43 5.34
N ALA A 39 -6.45 17.33 4.35
CA ALA A 39 -6.07 17.00 2.98
C ALA A 39 -4.61 16.56 2.90
N VAL A 40 -3.69 17.28 3.54
CA VAL A 40 -2.27 16.87 3.63
C VAL A 40 -2.13 15.50 4.29
N ILE A 41 -2.74 15.28 5.46
CA ILE A 41 -2.62 14.03 6.21
C ILE A 41 -3.15 12.83 5.40
N ARG A 42 -4.25 13.01 4.65
CA ARG A 42 -4.83 11.94 3.82
C ARG A 42 -3.85 11.40 2.78
N HIS A 43 -2.98 12.25 2.26
CA HIS A 43 -2.00 11.89 1.22
C HIS A 43 -0.61 11.56 1.79
N ALA A 44 -0.41 11.69 3.09
CA ALA A 44 0.90 11.47 3.70
C ALA A 44 1.34 9.99 3.55
N PRO A 45 2.56 9.73 3.05
CA PRO A 45 3.11 8.39 2.97
C PRO A 45 3.46 7.84 4.35
N SER A 46 3.51 6.51 4.48
CA SER A 46 3.90 5.85 5.73
C SER A 46 5.40 5.96 6.05
N PHE A 47 6.22 6.32 5.06
CA PHE A 47 7.67 6.51 5.16
C PHE A 47 8.07 7.83 4.50
N ASN A 48 9.18 8.44 4.92
CA ASN A 48 9.70 9.71 4.39
C ASN A 48 8.67 10.86 4.37
N CYS A 49 7.76 10.89 5.35
CA CYS A 49 6.64 11.84 5.39
C CYS A 49 7.08 13.31 5.52
N GLU A 50 8.21 13.57 6.18
CA GLU A 50 8.77 14.93 6.34
C GLU A 50 9.29 15.48 5.01
N SER A 51 10.16 14.73 4.32
CA SER A 51 10.64 15.10 2.98
C SER A 51 9.50 15.18 1.95
N TRP A 52 8.51 14.30 2.05
CA TRP A 52 7.31 14.39 1.23
C TRP A 52 6.52 15.68 1.48
N LEU A 53 6.37 16.08 2.76
CA LEU A 53 5.69 17.31 3.11
C LEU A 53 6.46 18.51 2.55
N GLU A 54 7.77 18.58 2.76
CA GLU A 54 8.62 19.64 2.20
C GLU A 54 8.45 19.77 0.69
N ASN A 55 8.48 18.66 -0.05
CA ASN A 55 8.25 18.64 -1.49
C ASN A 55 6.83 19.08 -1.88
N THR A 56 5.82 18.71 -1.09
CA THR A 56 4.43 19.11 -1.31
C THR A 56 4.28 20.63 -1.16
N LEU A 57 4.84 21.20 -0.10
CA LEU A 57 4.79 22.64 0.18
C LEU A 57 5.59 23.42 -0.86
N ALA A 58 6.76 22.91 -1.28
CA ALA A 58 7.58 23.51 -2.33
C ALA A 58 6.88 23.50 -3.70
N GLU A 59 6.18 22.42 -4.05
CA GLU A 59 5.43 22.33 -5.31
C GLU A 59 4.24 23.29 -5.34
N PHE A 60 3.58 23.52 -4.20
CA PHE A 60 2.59 24.58 -4.10
C PHE A 60 3.25 25.95 -4.26
N ASP A 61 4.31 26.26 -3.50
CA ASP A 61 5.00 27.55 -3.57
C ASP A 61 5.46 27.87 -5.01
N ARG A 62 5.84 26.84 -5.79
CA ARG A 62 6.25 26.96 -7.20
C ARG A 62 5.10 27.31 -8.15
N THR A 63 3.88 26.87 -7.84
CA THR A 63 2.70 27.05 -8.69
C THR A 63 1.75 28.14 -8.22
N ALA A 64 1.93 28.63 -6.99
CA ALA A 64 1.13 29.68 -6.39
C ALA A 64 1.25 31.00 -7.15
N THR A 65 0.11 31.49 -7.66
CA THR A 65 0.00 32.78 -8.36
C THR A 65 -0.43 33.91 -7.44
N SER A 66 -0.87 33.60 -6.22
CA SER A 66 -1.31 34.58 -5.22
C SER A 66 -0.78 34.22 -3.83
N ARG A 67 -0.83 35.20 -2.91
CA ARG A 67 -0.52 35.00 -1.49
C ARG A 67 -1.76 34.64 -0.67
N THR A 68 -2.78 34.04 -1.28
CA THR A 68 -3.97 33.55 -0.57
C THR A 68 -3.75 32.10 -0.11
N TRP A 69 -4.41 31.67 0.97
CA TRP A 69 -4.41 30.26 1.37
C TRP A 69 -4.76 29.34 0.18
N PRO A 70 -4.15 28.15 0.13
CA PRO A 70 -4.49 27.15 -0.86
C PRO A 70 -5.93 26.68 -0.70
N THR A 71 -6.47 26.13 -1.78
CA THR A 71 -7.66 25.26 -1.74
C THR A 71 -7.25 23.82 -1.46
N VAL A 72 -8.21 23.00 -0.97
CA VAL A 72 -8.02 21.55 -0.81
C VAL A 72 -7.52 20.90 -2.11
N ARG A 73 -8.08 21.28 -3.26
CA ARG A 73 -7.71 20.71 -4.56
C ARG A 73 -6.26 21.02 -4.94
N GLU A 74 -5.77 22.22 -4.63
CA GLU A 74 -4.38 22.59 -4.89
C GLU A 74 -3.42 21.80 -3.99
N ILE A 75 -3.76 21.62 -2.71
CA ILE A 75 -3.02 20.75 -1.80
C ILE A 75 -2.96 19.31 -2.33
N GLU A 76 -4.09 18.72 -2.71
CA GLU A 76 -4.15 17.35 -3.23
C GLU A 76 -3.33 17.20 -4.54
N THR A 77 -3.34 18.23 -5.38
CA THR A 77 -2.56 18.26 -6.63
C THR A 77 -1.05 18.29 -6.34
N ALA A 78 -0.60 19.17 -5.43
CA ALA A 78 0.80 19.24 -5.04
C ALA A 78 1.27 17.96 -4.34
N ALA A 79 0.43 17.41 -3.46
CA ALA A 79 0.66 16.16 -2.74
C ALA A 79 0.88 14.97 -3.68
N GLY A 80 0.05 14.85 -4.73
CA GLY A 80 0.18 13.81 -5.75
C GLY A 80 1.50 13.90 -6.53
N LYS A 81 1.94 15.11 -6.88
CA LYS A 81 3.24 15.33 -7.54
C LYS A 81 4.42 15.01 -6.63
N ALA A 82 4.35 15.42 -5.36
CA ALA A 82 5.37 15.07 -4.36
C ALA A 82 5.48 13.57 -4.15
N HIS A 83 4.38 12.82 -4.29
CA HIS A 83 4.39 11.36 -4.24
C HIS A 83 5.18 10.74 -5.40
N LEU A 84 5.08 11.30 -6.61
CA LEU A 84 5.87 10.85 -7.75
C LEU A 84 7.37 11.12 -7.55
N ALA A 85 7.70 12.23 -6.89
CA ALA A 85 9.09 12.61 -6.60
C ALA A 85 9.78 11.69 -5.58
N LEU A 86 9.03 10.99 -4.72
CA LEU A 86 9.59 9.98 -3.81
C LEU A 86 10.13 8.74 -4.55
N GLY A 87 9.87 8.62 -5.86
CA GLY A 87 10.25 7.47 -6.65
C GLY A 87 9.39 6.22 -6.35
N PRO A 88 9.67 5.10 -7.03
CA PRO A 88 9.01 3.85 -6.73
C PRO A 88 9.28 3.50 -5.26
N LYS A 89 8.23 3.04 -4.54
CA LYS A 89 8.40 2.39 -3.23
C LYS A 89 9.54 1.40 -3.37
N GLU A 90 10.51 1.42 -2.45
CA GLU A 90 11.62 0.46 -2.43
C GLU A 90 11.10 -0.90 -2.85
N ALA A 91 11.61 -1.40 -3.99
CA ALA A 91 11.20 -2.72 -4.48
C ALA A 91 11.41 -3.69 -3.32
N ALA A 92 10.38 -4.49 -3.01
CA ALA A 92 10.45 -5.49 -1.95
C ALA A 92 11.81 -6.19 -2.02
N ARG A 93 12.57 -6.17 -0.92
CA ARG A 93 13.95 -6.68 -0.82
C ARG A 93 14.15 -7.84 -1.80
N SER A 94 14.97 -7.61 -2.83
CA SER A 94 15.21 -8.60 -3.87
C SER A 94 15.69 -9.89 -3.19
N GLY A 95 14.94 -10.98 -3.40
CA GLY A 95 15.19 -12.27 -2.75
C GLY A 95 14.03 -12.83 -1.94
N TRP A 96 12.97 -12.06 -1.65
CA TRP A 96 11.75 -12.66 -1.08
C TRP A 96 11.05 -13.50 -2.15
N ARG A 97 11.14 -14.84 -2.02
CA ARG A 97 10.41 -15.79 -2.86
C ARG A 97 9.45 -16.57 -1.99
N ILE A 98 8.20 -16.68 -2.46
CA ILE A 98 7.20 -17.54 -1.83
C ILE A 98 7.66 -18.99 -2.01
N ASP A 99 7.90 -19.69 -0.90
CA ASP A 99 8.20 -21.11 -0.91
C ASP A 99 6.90 -21.92 -1.10
N VAL A 100 6.47 -22.01 -2.35
CA VAL A 100 5.20 -22.67 -2.73
C VAL A 100 5.20 -24.14 -2.30
N ALA A 101 6.34 -24.84 -2.36
CA ALA A 101 6.45 -26.24 -1.95
C ALA A 101 6.24 -26.39 -0.43
N ALA A 102 6.91 -25.57 0.39
CA ALA A 102 6.74 -25.61 1.84
C ALA A 102 5.32 -25.21 2.27
N ILE A 103 4.74 -24.19 1.64
CA ILE A 103 3.37 -23.75 1.91
C ILE A 103 2.37 -24.85 1.55
N THR A 104 2.56 -25.50 0.40
CA THR A 104 1.66 -26.57 -0.06
C THR A 104 1.76 -27.80 0.84
N ALA A 105 2.97 -28.24 1.19
CA ALA A 105 3.16 -29.36 2.10
C ALA A 105 2.53 -29.10 3.48
N ARG A 106 2.66 -27.87 4.00
CA ARG A 106 1.97 -27.46 5.24
C ARG A 106 0.46 -27.54 5.09
N ARG A 107 -0.10 -27.02 3.99
CA ARG A 107 -1.54 -27.09 3.70
C ARG A 107 -2.05 -28.53 3.64
N ILE A 108 -1.32 -29.42 2.96
CA ILE A 108 -1.64 -30.85 2.87
C ILE A 108 -1.73 -31.47 4.27
N ARG A 109 -0.72 -31.24 5.13
CA ARG A 109 -0.68 -31.78 6.50
C ARG A 109 -1.78 -31.21 7.41
N ASN A 110 -2.16 -29.96 7.18
CA ASN A 110 -3.24 -29.29 7.90
C ASN A 110 -4.64 -29.59 7.32
N HIS A 111 -4.75 -30.42 6.28
CA HIS A 111 -6.00 -30.65 5.55
C HIS A 111 -6.65 -29.37 4.99
N GLU A 112 -5.84 -28.36 4.66
CA GLU A 112 -6.26 -27.11 4.05
C GLU A 112 -6.37 -27.24 2.52
N ALA A 113 -7.11 -26.32 1.89
CA ALA A 113 -7.23 -26.29 0.44
C ALA A 113 -5.92 -25.90 -0.26
N PHE A 114 -5.58 -26.63 -1.33
CA PHE A 114 -4.44 -26.38 -2.19
C PHE A 114 -4.81 -26.61 -3.67
N ALA A 115 -4.00 -26.08 -4.59
CA ALA A 115 -4.24 -26.26 -6.01
C ALA A 115 -3.80 -27.66 -6.45
N GLN A 116 -4.65 -28.36 -7.21
CA GLN A 116 -4.33 -29.70 -7.75
C GLN A 116 -3.02 -29.72 -8.55
N SER A 117 -2.74 -28.66 -9.30
CA SER A 117 -1.52 -28.52 -10.08
C SER A 117 -0.26 -28.69 -9.23
N HIS A 118 -0.32 -28.42 -7.93
CA HIS A 118 0.81 -28.59 -7.02
C HIS A 118 1.14 -30.05 -6.72
N LEU A 119 0.24 -31.00 -7.04
CA LEU A 119 0.52 -32.43 -6.95
C LEU A 119 1.30 -32.95 -8.17
N THR A 120 1.59 -32.12 -9.17
CA THR A 120 2.29 -32.48 -10.41
C THR A 120 3.37 -31.46 -10.78
N GLY A 121 4.40 -31.89 -11.51
CA GLY A 121 5.48 -31.02 -11.97
C GLY A 121 6.34 -30.43 -10.85
N GLY A 122 6.95 -29.28 -11.11
CA GLY A 122 8.06 -28.76 -10.30
C GLY A 122 7.77 -28.53 -8.81
N VAL A 123 6.53 -28.18 -8.43
CA VAL A 123 6.16 -28.04 -7.01
C VAL A 123 6.15 -29.40 -6.31
N ALA A 124 5.62 -30.43 -6.97
CA ALA A 124 5.58 -31.78 -6.44
C ALA A 124 6.98 -32.38 -6.34
N ASP A 125 7.80 -32.19 -7.37
CA ASP A 125 9.19 -32.65 -7.38
C ASP A 125 9.99 -31.97 -6.28
N GLU A 126 9.78 -30.67 -6.05
CA GLU A 126 10.43 -29.92 -4.99
C GLU A 126 9.98 -30.36 -3.59
N MET A 127 8.69 -30.69 -3.41
CA MET A 127 8.19 -31.25 -2.15
C MET A 127 8.82 -32.61 -1.85
N LEU A 128 8.99 -33.47 -2.87
CA LEU A 128 9.65 -34.78 -2.72
C LEU A 128 11.15 -34.62 -2.45
N ARG A 129 11.85 -33.82 -3.27
CA ARG A 129 13.29 -33.59 -3.20
C ARG A 129 13.72 -33.07 -1.82
N ARG A 130 12.88 -32.25 -1.20
CA ARG A 130 13.11 -31.68 0.14
C ARG A 130 12.54 -32.51 1.29
N GLY A 131 11.92 -33.65 1.01
CA GLY A 131 11.30 -34.50 2.04
C GLY A 131 10.12 -33.83 2.77
N LEU A 132 9.46 -32.86 2.12
CA LEU A 132 8.31 -32.17 2.68
C LEU A 132 7.05 -33.05 2.65
N ILE A 133 6.99 -34.01 1.72
CA ILE A 133 6.00 -35.10 1.70
C ILE A 133 6.69 -36.37 1.18
N GLY A 134 6.11 -37.53 1.46
CA GLY A 134 6.60 -38.80 0.93
C GLY A 134 6.07 -39.13 -0.48
N SER A 135 6.78 -39.97 -1.22
CA SER A 135 6.32 -40.48 -2.53
C SER A 135 5.01 -41.26 -2.43
N SER A 136 4.84 -42.04 -1.35
CA SER A 136 3.60 -42.78 -1.06
C SER A 136 2.43 -41.86 -0.73
N GLU A 137 2.68 -40.82 0.07
CA GLU A 137 1.72 -39.78 0.43
C GLU A 137 1.24 -39.01 -0.80
N LEU A 138 2.17 -38.58 -1.66
CA LEU A 138 1.84 -37.88 -2.91
C LEU A 138 1.01 -38.77 -3.86
N ALA A 139 1.36 -40.06 -3.97
CA ALA A 139 0.59 -41.01 -4.78
C ALA A 139 -0.84 -41.20 -4.26
N ALA A 140 -1.03 -41.26 -2.94
CA ALA A 140 -2.36 -41.33 -2.33
C ALA A 140 -3.18 -40.06 -2.61
N LEU A 141 -2.59 -38.88 -2.44
CA LEU A 141 -3.26 -37.60 -2.72
C LEU A 141 -3.71 -37.47 -4.17
N ARG A 142 -2.86 -37.89 -5.12
CA ARG A 142 -3.21 -37.89 -6.55
C ARG A 142 -4.44 -38.77 -6.84
N LYS A 143 -4.55 -39.93 -6.21
CA LYS A 143 -5.72 -40.83 -6.36
C LYS A 143 -6.99 -40.19 -5.80
N VAL A 144 -6.90 -39.57 -4.62
CA VAL A 144 -8.05 -38.89 -3.98
C VAL A 144 -8.55 -37.76 -4.87
N VAL A 145 -7.65 -36.90 -5.36
CA VAL A 145 -8.04 -35.78 -6.23
C VAL A 145 -8.60 -36.28 -7.55
N ALA A 146 -7.99 -37.27 -8.20
CA ALA A 146 -8.53 -37.87 -9.43
C ALA A 146 -9.96 -38.41 -9.23
N ALA A 147 -10.22 -39.13 -8.13
CA ALA A 147 -11.54 -39.66 -7.82
C ALA A 147 -12.59 -38.57 -7.56
N GLN A 148 -12.20 -37.43 -6.99
CA GLN A 148 -13.09 -36.27 -6.81
C GLN A 148 -13.50 -35.64 -8.14
N TYR A 149 -12.61 -35.64 -9.14
CA TYR A 149 -12.91 -35.12 -10.49
C TYR A 149 -13.80 -36.07 -11.29
N THR A 150 -13.54 -37.38 -11.25
CA THR A 150 -14.41 -38.37 -11.90
C THR A 150 -15.85 -38.29 -11.38
N ARG A 151 -16.04 -38.03 -10.08
CA ARG A 151 -17.38 -37.85 -9.49
C ARG A 151 -18.05 -36.52 -9.85
N ARG A 152 -17.30 -35.53 -10.31
CA ARG A 152 -17.81 -34.20 -10.69
C ARG A 152 -18.08 -34.05 -12.19
N GLY A 153 -17.90 -35.10 -12.99
CA GLY A 153 -18.37 -35.17 -14.37
C GLY A 153 -17.59 -34.31 -15.38
N TYR A 154 -16.38 -33.86 -15.04
CA TYR A 154 -15.51 -33.16 -15.98
C TYR A 154 -14.53 -34.17 -16.60
N GLN A 155 -14.76 -34.53 -17.87
CA GLN A 155 -13.76 -35.13 -18.75
C GLN A 155 -13.05 -34.04 -19.55
#